data_AF-A0A3M1YTC3-F1
#
_entry.id   AF-A0A3M1YTC3-F1
#
_cell.length_a   1.000
_cell.length_b   1.000
_cell.length_c   1.000
_cell.angle_alpha   90.00
_cell.angle_beta   90.00
_cell.angle_gamma   90.00
#
_symmetry.space_group_name_H-M   'P 1'
#
loop_
_entity.id
_entity.type
_entity.pdbx_description
1 polymer ?
#
loop_
_entity_poly.entity_id
_entity_poly.type
_entity_poly.pdbx_seq_one_letter_code
_entity_poly.pdbx_strand_id
1 'polypeptide(L)'
;MDTPLPSNDALLEFSESAPWREIEQQKRRLNERLKQILKDDPDGPLPVDELSDAAGCPITLFYSDSEHGNLVLGEVNGRKHLLG
;
A
#
# COMPACT_ATOMS: atom_id res chain seq x y z
N MET A 1 7.75 -24.24 22.25
CA MET A 1 7.00 -22.99 22.11
C MET A 1 5.69 -23.36 21.44
N ASP A 2 4.62 -23.48 22.22
CA ASP A 2 3.28 -23.66 21.70
C ASP A 2 2.67 -22.28 21.51
N THR A 3 2.74 -21.75 20.29
CA THR A 3 1.94 -20.59 19.91
C THR A 3 0.62 -21.18 19.39
N PRO A 4 -0.46 -21.19 20.21
CA PRO A 4 -1.71 -21.78 19.77
C PRO A 4 -2.21 -21.07 18.52
N LEU A 5 -2.75 -21.84 17.57
CA LEU A 5 -3.37 -21.27 16.38
C LEU A 5 -4.48 -20.28 16.80
N PRO A 6 -4.63 -19.14 16.10
CA PRO A 6 -5.69 -18.19 16.39
C PRO A 6 -7.06 -18.86 16.32
N SER A 7 -8.00 -18.44 17.17
CA SER A 7 -9.39 -18.88 17.06
C SER A 7 -10.02 -18.36 15.76
N ASN A 8 -11.05 -19.06 15.28
CA ASN A 8 -11.80 -18.60 14.11
C ASN A 8 -12.38 -17.20 14.31
N ASP A 9 -12.80 -16.86 15.53
CA ASP A 9 -13.30 -15.52 15.87
C ASP A 9 -12.19 -14.45 15.72
N ALA A 10 -10.96 -14.75 16.13
CA ALA A 10 -9.83 -13.84 15.94
C ALA A 10 -9.45 -13.68 14.46
N LEU A 11 -9.63 -14.73 13.64
CA LEU A 11 -9.43 -14.66 12.19
C LEU A 11 -10.53 -13.83 11.50
N LEU A 12 -11.77 -13.97 11.94
CA LEU A 12 -12.91 -13.19 11.45
C LEU A 12 -12.75 -11.72 11.81
N GLU A 13 -12.46 -11.40 13.06
CA GLU A 13 -12.21 -10.04 13.52
C GLU A 13 -11.02 -9.39 12.79
N PHE A 14 -9.95 -10.15 12.53
CA PHE A 14 -8.84 -9.69 11.70
C PHE A 14 -9.29 -9.39 10.26
N SER A 15 -10.09 -10.29 9.66
CA SER A 15 -10.61 -10.12 8.29
C SER A 15 -11.64 -9.00 8.15
N GLU A 16 -12.40 -8.71 9.20
CA GLU A 16 -13.36 -7.60 9.26
C GLU A 16 -12.66 -6.26 9.54
N SER A 17 -11.54 -6.28 10.29
CA SER A 17 -10.78 -5.07 10.65
C SER A 17 -9.96 -4.48 9.50
N ALA A 18 -9.57 -5.31 8.53
CA ALA A 18 -8.85 -4.87 7.33
C ALA A 18 -9.84 -4.84 6.16
N PRO A 19 -10.25 -3.66 5.66
CA PRO A 19 -11.23 -3.57 4.58
C PRO A 19 -10.55 -3.99 3.27
N TRP A 20 -10.39 -5.30 3.08
CA TRP A 20 -9.59 -5.89 2.01
C TRP A 20 -9.99 -5.38 0.62
N ARG A 21 -11.30 -5.21 0.41
CA ARG A 21 -11.85 -4.64 -0.83
C ARG A 21 -11.41 -3.19 -1.07
N GLU A 22 -11.26 -2.39 -0.02
CA GLU A 22 -10.74 -1.02 -0.12
C GLU A 22 -9.25 -1.04 -0.41
N ILE A 23 -8.48 -1.89 0.27
CA ILE A 23 -7.03 -2.07 0.03
C ILE A 23 -6.77 -2.51 -1.42
N GLU A 24 -7.55 -3.45 -1.94
CA GLU A 24 -7.46 -3.87 -3.35
C GLU A 24 -7.79 -2.73 -4.32
N GLN A 25 -8.79 -1.91 -4.00
CA GLN A 25 -9.10 -0.73 -4.82
C GLN A 25 -7.96 0.30 -4.80
N GLN A 26 -7.41 0.60 -3.62
CA GLN A 26 -6.28 1.50 -3.46
C GLN A 26 -5.08 1.01 -4.28
N LYS A 27 -4.75 -0.28 -4.16
CA LYS A 27 -3.69 -0.93 -4.94
C LYS A 27 -3.93 -0.86 -6.45
N ARG A 28 -5.18 -1.01 -6.91
CA ARG A 28 -5.52 -0.91 -8.33
C ARG A 28 -5.29 0.51 -8.85
N ARG A 29 -5.82 1.52 -8.14
CA ARG A 29 -5.66 2.93 -8.52
C ARG A 29 -4.19 3.35 -8.53
N LEU A 30 -3.44 2.94 -7.52
CA LEU A 30 -1.99 3.17 -7.44
C LEU A 30 -1.27 2.57 -8.65
N ASN A 31 -1.50 1.29 -8.95
CA ASN A 31 -0.85 0.62 -10.07
C ASN A 31 -1.21 1.23 -11.43
N GLU A 32 -2.45 1.67 -11.61
CA GLU A 32 -2.88 2.37 -12.83
C GLU A 32 -2.16 3.71 -12.97
N ARG A 33 -2.07 4.50 -11.89
CA ARG A 33 -1.36 5.78 -11.91
C ARG A 33 0.14 5.60 -12.12
N LEU A 34 0.75 4.64 -11.45
CA LEU A 34 2.18 4.33 -11.59
C LEU A 34 2.53 3.95 -13.03
N LYS A 35 1.69 3.14 -13.69
CA LYS A 35 1.88 2.80 -15.12
C LYS A 35 1.79 4.02 -16.04
N GLN A 36 0.96 5.01 -15.71
CA GLN A 36 0.89 6.26 -16.48
C GLN A 36 2.17 7.09 -16.29
N ILE A 37 2.60 7.27 -15.04
CA ILE A 37 3.82 8.01 -14.71
C ILE A 37 5.03 7.38 -15.43
N LEU A 38 5.20 6.06 -15.34
CA LEU A 38 6.31 5.35 -16.01
C LEU A 38 6.25 5.42 -17.53
N LYS A 39 5.08 5.69 -18.12
CA LYS A 39 4.94 5.86 -19.57
C LYS A 39 5.39 7.27 -20.00
N ASP A 40 5.15 8.26 -19.16
CA ASP A 40 5.43 9.67 -19.45
C ASP A 40 6.88 10.04 -19.06
N ASP A 41 7.38 9.52 -17.93
CA ASP A 41 8.73 9.74 -17.42
C ASP A 41 9.25 8.50 -16.67
N PRO A 42 9.89 7.53 -17.37
CA PRO A 42 10.29 6.25 -16.79
C PRO A 42 11.44 6.35 -15.77
N ASP A 43 12.30 7.36 -15.91
CA ASP A 43 13.48 7.56 -15.07
C ASP A 43 13.33 8.75 -14.11
N GLY A 44 12.13 9.35 -14.09
CA GLY A 44 11.79 10.49 -13.25
C GLY A 44 11.69 10.14 -11.76
N PRO A 45 11.80 11.15 -10.88
CA PRO A 45 11.54 10.95 -9.46
C PRO A 45 10.09 10.52 -9.22
N LEU A 46 9.89 9.57 -8.29
CA LEU A 46 8.57 9.04 -7.99
C LEU A 46 7.69 10.11 -7.28
N PRO A 47 6.58 10.55 -7.87
CA PRO A 47 5.75 11.61 -7.29
C PRO A 47 4.81 11.04 -6.22
N VAL A 48 5.32 10.94 -4.98
CA VAL A 48 4.62 10.32 -3.84
C VAL A 48 3.28 11.01 -3.52
N ASP A 49 3.23 12.33 -3.65
CA ASP A 49 2.00 13.11 -3.39
C ASP A 49 0.90 12.75 -4.41
N GLU A 50 1.24 12.67 -5.70
CA GLU A 50 0.28 12.26 -6.74
C GLU A 50 -0.19 10.81 -6.56
N LEU A 51 0.68 9.92 -6.10
CA LEU A 51 0.32 8.54 -5.79
C LEU A 51 -0.61 8.45 -4.58
N SER A 52 -0.40 9.30 -3.57
CA SER A 52 -1.28 9.40 -2.41
C SER A 52 -2.69 9.84 -2.80
N ASP A 53 -2.78 10.88 -3.63
CA ASP A 53 -4.05 11.37 -4.16
C ASP A 53 -4.77 10.31 -5.00
N ALA A 54 -4.05 9.63 -5.88
CA ALA A 54 -4.61 8.58 -6.73
C ALA A 54 -5.09 7.35 -5.93
N ALA A 55 -4.30 6.92 -4.93
CA ALA A 55 -4.67 5.82 -4.06
C ALA A 55 -5.84 6.19 -3.13
N GLY A 56 -5.99 7.48 -2.78
CA GLY A 56 -6.95 7.95 -1.79
C GLY A 56 -6.55 7.59 -0.36
N CYS A 57 -5.25 7.35 -0.13
CA CYS A 57 -4.66 7.12 1.17
C CYS A 57 -3.22 7.65 1.19
N PRO A 58 -2.68 8.02 2.36
CA PRO A 58 -1.29 8.46 2.45
C PRO A 58 -0.34 7.36 1.99
N ILE A 59 0.51 7.67 1.00
CA ILE A 59 1.60 6.82 0.56
C ILE A 59 2.89 7.30 1.21
N THR A 60 3.66 6.38 1.76
CA THR A 60 5.03 6.66 2.21
C THR A 60 6.01 5.68 1.59
N LEU A 61 7.22 6.16 1.34
CA LEU A 61 8.34 5.33 0.94
C LEU A 61 9.00 4.76 2.18
N PHE A 62 9.25 3.45 2.19
CA PHE A 62 9.92 2.81 3.31
C PHE A 62 11.39 3.26 3.43
N TYR A 63 12.06 3.43 2.29
CA TYR A 63 13.41 4.00 2.26
C TYR A 63 13.31 5.47 1.82
N SER A 64 13.62 6.39 2.72
CA SER A 64 13.57 7.82 2.43
C SER A 64 14.61 8.30 1.41
N ASP A 65 15.66 7.50 1.16
CA ASP A 65 16.87 7.90 0.43
C ASP A 65 17.40 6.77 -0.47
N SER A 66 16.49 6.12 -1.21
CA SER A 66 16.85 5.02 -2.11
C SER A 66 16.98 5.51 -3.55
N GLU A 67 18.17 5.35 -4.14
CA GLU A 67 18.42 5.47 -5.60
C GLU A 67 17.80 4.31 -6.41
N HIS A 68 17.22 3.31 -5.74
CA HIS A 68 16.67 2.09 -6.34
C HIS A 68 15.22 1.82 -5.88
N GLY A 69 14.66 0.69 -6.31
CA GLY A 69 13.28 0.26 -6.00
C GLY A 69 12.91 0.43 -4.52
N ASN A 70 11.75 1.00 -4.28
CA ASN A 70 11.28 1.39 -2.95
C ASN A 70 10.00 0.63 -2.60
N LEU A 71 9.75 0.42 -1.30
CA LEU A 71 8.50 -0.19 -0.84
C LEU A 71 7.48 0.92 -0.62
N VAL A 72 6.38 0.82 -1.33
CA VAL A 72 5.22 1.71 -1.26
C VAL A 72 4.32 1.23 -0.13
N LEU A 73 4.21 2.02 0.93
CA LEU A 73 3.33 1.76 2.06
C LEU A 73 2.08 2.63 1.97
N GLY A 74 0.91 2.02 2.00
CA GLY A 74 -0.38 2.70 2.19
C GLY A 74 -0.80 2.65 3.66
N GLU A 75 -1.65 3.59 4.08
CA GLU A 75 -2.22 3.61 5.43
C GLU A 75 -3.75 3.56 5.40
N VAL A 76 -4.33 2.63 6.16
CA VAL A 76 -5.78 2.54 6.42
C VAL A 76 -5.99 2.35 7.91
N ASN A 77 -6.86 3.17 8.52
CA ASN A 77 -7.17 3.13 9.96
C ASN A 77 -5.93 3.16 10.88
N GLY A 78 -4.91 3.96 10.53
CA GLY A 78 -3.67 4.07 11.32
C GLY A 78 -2.71 2.89 11.20
N ARG A 79 -2.96 1.94 10.28
CA ARG A 79 -2.11 0.78 10.02
C ARG A 79 -1.51 0.83 8.62
N LYS A 80 -0.18 0.65 8.56
CA LYS A 80 0.57 0.60 7.31
C LYS A 80 0.48 -0.78 6.67
N HIS A 81 0.31 -0.82 5.35
CA HIS A 81 0.30 -2.04 4.56
C HIS A 81 1.10 -1.86 3.26
N LEU A 82 1.70 -2.94 2.76
CA LEU A 82 2.53 -2.93 1.55
C LEU A 82 1.65 -2.90 0.29
N LEU A 83 1.89 -1.93 -0.60
CA LEU A 83 1.19 -1.79 -1.87
C LEU A 83 2.02 -2.24 -3.09
N GLY A 84 3.35 -2.15 -3.02
CA GLY A 84 4.26 -2.55 -4.10
C GLY A 84 5.71 -2.24 -3.76
#